data_AF-A0A7X6QCX4-F1
#
_entry.id   AF-A0A7X6QCX4-F1
#
_cell.length_a   1.000
_cell.length_b   1.000
_cell.length_c   1.000
_cell.angle_alpha   90.00
_cell.angle_beta   90.00
_cell.angle_gamma   90.00
#
_symmetry.space_group_name_H-M   'P 1'
#
loop_
_entity.id
_entity.type
_entity.pdbx_description
1 polymer ?
#
loop_
_entity_poly.entity_id
_entity_poly.type
_entity_poly.pdbx_seq_one_letter_code
_entity_poly.pdbx_strand_id
1 'polypeptide(L)'
;MKFYNLSLLLSLLAVLYSGPAFAKKIEVNGLKVKVSYFRKRAAVLGPQNKDSFTVDSLFVPEFFDYNGRKYKTASISGFDSCNSLIYISLPSSCEVIDEMAFAECKSLVQVDLTEGIRIIGKEAFRNCPDLSMVKLPPSIEEFKEACFQGCVSIEELVLPPLITEIPDAFLETITTFLRPSSESYHQASKLRSITIG
;
A
#
# COMPACT_ATOMS: atom_id res chain seq x y z
N MET A 1 -19.64 43.08 29.11
CA MET A 1 -19.08 41.71 28.93
C MET A 1 -19.68 41.11 27.67
N LYS A 2 -18.89 40.93 26.60
CA LYS A 2 -19.38 40.27 25.38
C LYS A 2 -19.30 38.76 25.60
N PHE A 3 -20.45 38.08 25.63
CA PHE A 3 -20.51 36.62 25.62
C PHE A 3 -20.07 36.15 24.24
N TYR A 4 -18.85 35.63 24.13
CA TYR A 4 -18.46 34.86 22.95
C TYR A 4 -19.28 33.56 22.98
N ASN A 5 -20.06 33.34 21.92
CA ASN A 5 -20.91 32.16 21.78
C ASN A 5 -20.02 30.91 21.72
N LEU A 6 -20.14 30.01 22.71
CA LEU A 6 -19.33 28.80 22.83
C LEU A 6 -19.44 27.90 21.58
N SER A 7 -20.57 27.97 20.86
CA SER A 7 -20.74 27.28 19.56
C SER A 7 -19.90 27.90 18.44
N LEU A 8 -19.72 29.23 18.42
CA LEU A 8 -18.81 29.90 17.49
C LEU A 8 -17.34 29.59 17.80
N LEU A 9 -16.99 29.44 19.08
CA LEU A 9 -15.63 29.09 19.50
C LEU A 9 -15.30 27.63 19.14
N LEU A 10 -16.25 26.70 19.34
CA LEU A 10 -16.13 25.30 18.94
C LEU A 10 -16.11 25.12 17.42
N SER A 11 -16.91 25.91 16.67
CA SER A 11 -16.89 25.87 15.20
C SER A 11 -15.62 26.51 14.64
N LEU A 12 -15.09 27.58 15.23
CA LEU A 12 -13.76 28.11 14.87
C LEU A 12 -12.64 27.10 15.14
N LEU A 13 -12.70 26.37 16.26
CA LEU A 13 -11.76 25.28 16.53
C LEU A 13 -11.89 24.14 15.51
N ALA A 14 -13.11 23.74 15.14
CA ALA A 14 -13.33 22.74 14.09
C ALA A 14 -12.79 23.21 12.73
N VAL A 15 -12.94 24.50 12.39
CA VAL A 15 -12.37 25.08 11.16
C VAL A 15 -10.83 25.12 11.22
N LEU A 16 -10.23 25.45 12.37
CA LEU A 16 -8.78 25.39 12.60
C LEU A 16 -8.22 23.95 12.54
N TYR A 17 -9.00 22.93 12.89
CA TYR A 17 -8.66 21.52 12.70
C TYR A 17 -9.01 20.96 11.31
N SER A 18 -9.79 21.68 10.52
CA SER A 18 -10.14 21.34 9.14
C SER A 18 -9.21 21.97 8.09
N GLY A 19 -8.28 22.84 8.51
CA GLY A 19 -7.18 23.28 7.65
C GLY A 19 -6.38 22.09 7.14
N PRO A 20 -5.71 22.20 5.97
CA PRO A 20 -4.97 21.08 5.40
C PRO A 20 -4.00 20.58 6.46
N ALA A 21 -4.23 19.37 6.97
CA ALA A 21 -3.40 18.75 7.99
C ALA A 21 -1.95 18.88 7.51
N PHE A 22 -1.16 19.78 8.11
CA PHE A 22 0.15 20.15 7.59
C PHE A 22 0.96 18.87 7.41
N ALA A 23 1.07 18.42 6.17
CA ALA A 23 1.76 17.20 5.83
C ALA A 23 3.10 17.62 5.28
N LYS A 24 4.19 17.24 5.95
CA LYS A 24 5.54 17.61 5.53
C LYS A 24 6.22 16.39 4.91
N LYS A 25 6.83 16.57 3.74
CA LYS A 25 7.77 15.59 3.19
C LYS A 25 9.11 15.74 3.91
N ILE A 26 9.61 14.64 4.45
CA ILE A 26 10.87 14.54 5.18
C ILE A 26 11.64 13.32 4.66
N GLU A 27 12.90 13.20 5.05
CA GLU A 27 13.71 12.01 4.80
C GLU A 27 14.21 11.49 6.15
N VAL A 28 14.01 10.20 6.40
CA VAL A 28 14.40 9.52 7.63
C VAL A 28 14.96 8.15 7.25
N ASN A 29 16.19 7.85 7.65
CA ASN A 29 16.89 6.59 7.31
C ASN A 29 16.93 6.29 5.79
N GLY A 30 17.10 7.33 4.96
CA GLY A 30 17.10 7.19 3.49
C GLY A 30 15.72 6.99 2.86
N LEU A 31 14.65 6.90 3.67
CA LEU A 31 13.27 6.80 3.19
C LEU A 31 12.64 8.19 3.16
N LYS A 32 12.01 8.52 2.03
CA LYS A 32 11.16 9.71 1.91
C LYS A 32 9.81 9.41 2.54
N VAL A 33 9.33 10.32 3.37
CA VAL A 33 8.12 10.12 4.17
C VAL A 33 7.30 11.39 4.21
N LYS A 34 5.99 11.28 4.00
CA LYS A 34 5.04 12.37 4.26
C LYS A 34 4.45 12.17 5.65
N VAL A 35 4.78 13.06 6.58
CA VAL A 35 4.29 13.01 7.96
C VAL A 35 3.13 13.97 8.18
N SER A 36 2.05 13.49 8.82
CA SER A 36 0.94 14.31 9.31
C SER A 36 1.15 14.62 10.80
N TYR A 37 1.43 15.89 11.14
CA TYR A 37 1.70 16.30 12.53
C TYR A 37 0.54 16.05 13.49
N PHE A 38 -0.68 16.26 13.02
CA PHE A 38 -1.87 16.10 13.84
C PHE A 38 -2.22 14.62 14.05
N ARG A 39 -2.20 13.83 12.96
CA ARG A 39 -2.56 12.41 13.03
C ARG A 39 -1.43 11.53 13.59
N LYS A 40 -0.20 12.05 13.67
CA LYS A 40 1.03 11.28 13.99
C LYS A 40 1.17 10.04 13.08
N ARG A 41 0.87 10.23 11.79
CA ARG A 41 0.89 9.19 10.75
C ARG A 41 1.97 9.52 9.72
N ALA A 42 2.56 8.49 9.14
CA ALA A 42 3.58 8.57 8.10
C ALA A 42 3.12 7.79 6.86
N ALA A 43 3.25 8.39 5.69
CA ALA A 43 3.12 7.73 4.40
C ALA A 43 4.51 7.63 3.76
N VAL A 44 4.97 6.41 3.49
CA VAL A 44 6.25 6.16 2.83
C VAL A 44 6.10 6.47 1.35
N LEU A 45 7.07 7.20 0.82
CA LEU A 45 7.13 7.62 -0.57
C LEU A 45 8.34 6.98 -1.22
N GLY A 46 8.14 6.33 -2.36
CA GLY A 46 9.22 5.81 -3.15
C GLY A 46 10.05 6.90 -3.85
N PRO A 47 11.07 6.48 -4.60
CA PRO A 47 12.03 7.38 -5.23
C PRO A 47 11.36 8.23 -6.32
N GLN A 48 11.89 9.44 -6.56
CA GLN A 48 11.45 10.27 -7.69
C GLN A 48 11.98 9.73 -9.03
N ASN A 49 13.19 9.16 -9.02
CA ASN A 49 13.78 8.47 -10.16
C ASN A 49 13.79 6.97 -9.86
N LYS A 50 13.05 6.16 -10.64
CA LYS A 50 12.88 4.73 -10.36
C LYS A 50 14.18 3.94 -10.48
N ASP A 51 15.02 4.35 -11.42
CA ASP A 51 16.35 3.76 -11.64
C ASP A 51 17.33 4.10 -10.49
N SER A 52 17.01 5.07 -9.64
CA SER A 52 17.85 5.41 -8.47
C SER A 52 17.67 4.45 -7.30
N PHE A 53 16.62 3.63 -7.32
CA PHE A 53 16.37 2.65 -6.26
C PHE A 53 17.03 1.32 -6.62
N THR A 54 18.26 1.17 -6.13
CA THR A 54 19.18 0.06 -6.45
C THR A 54 19.24 -0.99 -5.34
N VAL A 55 18.49 -0.80 -4.25
CA VAL A 55 18.41 -1.79 -3.17
C VAL A 55 17.39 -2.86 -3.52
N ASP A 56 17.70 -4.11 -3.17
CA ASP A 56 16.87 -5.28 -3.44
C ASP A 56 15.82 -5.55 -2.36
N SER A 57 15.94 -4.90 -1.21
CA SER A 57 15.12 -5.16 -0.04
C SER A 57 14.67 -3.86 0.60
N LEU A 58 13.36 -3.68 0.73
CA LEU A 58 12.75 -2.52 1.39
C LEU A 58 12.21 -2.94 2.76
N PHE A 59 12.82 -2.42 3.82
CA PHE A 59 12.36 -2.59 5.20
C PHE A 59 11.69 -1.30 5.68
N VAL A 60 10.37 -1.35 5.86
CA VAL A 60 9.61 -0.18 6.34
C VAL A 60 9.42 -0.28 7.86
N PRO A 61 9.88 0.71 8.65
CA PRO A 61 9.74 0.66 10.09
C PRO A 61 8.30 0.95 10.55
N GLU A 62 7.91 0.42 11.71
CA GLU A 62 6.61 0.69 12.35
C GLU A 62 6.42 2.18 12.67
N PHE A 63 7.51 2.86 13.02
CA PHE A 63 7.54 4.29 13.37
C PHE A 63 8.71 5.01 12.70
N PHE A 64 8.48 6.29 12.37
CA PHE A 64 9.51 7.25 12.02
C PHE A 64 9.66 8.28 13.15
N ASP A 65 10.88 8.44 13.66
CA ASP A 65 11.23 9.49 14.62
C ASP A 65 11.71 10.75 13.88
N TYR A 66 11.04 11.87 14.08
CA TYR A 66 11.41 13.17 13.49
C TYR A 66 11.10 14.32 14.44
N ASN A 67 12.09 15.17 14.74
CA ASN A 67 11.98 16.31 15.65
C ASN A 67 11.35 15.95 17.02
N GLY A 68 11.79 14.83 17.62
CA GLY A 68 11.31 14.37 18.93
C GLY A 68 9.87 13.83 18.92
N ARG A 69 9.29 13.56 17.74
CA ARG A 69 7.96 12.98 17.58
C ARG A 69 8.03 11.66 16.83
N LYS A 70 7.17 10.73 17.23
CA LYS A 70 6.95 9.44 16.55
C LYS A 70 5.76 9.52 15.61
N TYR A 71 5.96 9.04 14.39
CA TYR A 71 4.94 8.95 13.35
C TYR A 71 4.75 7.48 12.97
N LYS A 72 3.55 6.96 13.20
CA LYS A 72 3.20 5.57 12.89
C LYS A 72 3.03 5.43 11.37
N THR A 73 3.71 4.47 10.76
CA THR A 73 3.53 4.15 9.34
C THR A 73 2.07 3.81 9.08
N ALA A 74 1.51 4.31 7.98
CA ALA A 74 0.09 4.18 7.68
C ALA A 74 -0.13 3.78 6.24
N SER A 75 0.66 4.31 5.31
CA SER A 75 0.60 3.90 3.91
C SER A 75 1.97 3.90 3.23
N ILE A 76 2.01 3.30 2.05
CA ILE A 76 3.17 3.26 1.17
C ILE A 76 2.75 3.49 -0.29
N SER A 77 3.54 4.27 -1.03
CA SER A 77 3.25 4.68 -2.41
C SER A 77 4.54 4.95 -3.20
N GLY A 78 4.44 4.97 -4.54
CA GLY A 78 5.47 5.56 -5.41
C GLY A 78 6.74 4.73 -5.60
N PHE A 79 6.69 3.42 -5.39
CA PHE A 79 7.74 2.46 -5.73
C PHE A 79 7.46 1.75 -7.07
N ASP A 80 6.56 2.27 -7.91
CA ASP A 80 6.37 1.79 -9.28
C ASP A 80 7.69 1.76 -10.07
N SER A 81 7.86 0.74 -10.91
CA SER A 81 9.01 0.41 -11.76
C SER A 81 10.34 0.29 -11.01
N CYS A 82 10.33 0.04 -9.69
CA CYS A 82 11.55 -0.26 -8.92
C CYS A 82 12.06 -1.67 -9.22
N ASN A 83 12.63 -1.87 -10.41
CA ASN A 83 13.01 -3.18 -10.95
C ASN A 83 14.15 -3.88 -10.19
N SER A 84 14.86 -3.18 -9.29
CA SER A 84 15.86 -3.80 -8.42
C SER A 84 15.23 -4.49 -7.20
N LEU A 85 14.01 -4.09 -6.82
CA LEU A 85 13.36 -4.51 -5.58
C LEU A 85 12.86 -5.96 -5.70
N ILE A 86 13.36 -6.83 -4.83
CA ILE A 86 13.06 -8.26 -4.74
C ILE A 86 12.15 -8.58 -3.55
N TYR A 87 12.35 -7.89 -2.43
CA TYR A 87 11.66 -8.16 -1.17
C TYR A 87 11.14 -6.89 -0.49
N ILE A 88 9.91 -6.94 0.03
CA ILE A 88 9.30 -5.86 0.79
C ILE A 88 8.82 -6.39 2.15
N SER A 89 9.27 -5.74 3.23
CA SER A 89 8.78 -5.96 4.59
C SER A 89 8.00 -4.73 5.06
N LEU A 90 6.67 -4.87 5.19
CA LEU A 90 5.81 -3.82 5.73
C LEU A 90 5.57 -4.03 7.23
N PRO A 91 5.44 -2.96 8.03
CA PRO A 91 5.16 -3.07 9.45
C PRO A 91 3.68 -3.39 9.70
N SER A 92 3.37 -3.87 10.90
CA SER A 92 1.98 -4.14 11.35
C SER A 92 1.09 -2.90 11.39
N SER A 93 1.69 -1.71 11.40
CA SER A 93 0.99 -0.43 11.31
C SER A 93 0.51 -0.04 9.92
N CYS A 94 1.07 -0.62 8.86
CA CYS A 94 0.72 -0.23 7.51
C CYS A 94 -0.72 -0.65 7.23
N GLU A 95 -1.57 0.32 6.93
CA GLU A 95 -3.01 0.13 6.71
C GLU A 95 -3.36 0.13 5.22
N VAL A 96 -2.58 0.84 4.39
CA VAL A 96 -2.89 1.09 2.98
C VAL A 96 -1.67 0.91 2.10
N ILE A 97 -1.83 0.14 1.03
CA ILE A 97 -0.93 0.16 -0.12
C ILE A 97 -1.62 1.02 -1.18
N ASP A 98 -1.04 2.18 -1.49
CA ASP A 98 -1.69 3.17 -2.35
C ASP A 98 -1.73 2.71 -3.83
N GLU A 99 -2.47 3.47 -4.65
CA GLU A 99 -2.55 3.24 -6.09
C GLU A 99 -1.17 3.17 -6.75
N MET A 100 -0.98 2.15 -7.60
CA MET A 100 0.27 1.86 -8.31
C MET A 100 1.52 1.76 -7.42
N ALA A 101 1.39 1.56 -6.09
CA ALA A 101 2.51 1.68 -5.16
C ALA A 101 3.75 0.86 -5.56
N PHE A 102 3.56 -0.31 -6.15
CA PHE A 102 4.60 -1.24 -6.61
C PHE A 102 4.36 -1.73 -8.04
N ALA A 103 3.60 -1.00 -8.86
CA ALA A 103 3.34 -1.39 -10.25
C ALA A 103 4.64 -1.55 -11.04
N GLU A 104 4.73 -2.54 -11.92
CA GLU A 104 5.89 -2.86 -12.76
C GLU A 104 7.21 -3.13 -12.00
N CYS A 105 7.16 -3.54 -10.73
CA CYS A 105 8.35 -4.04 -10.04
C CYS A 105 8.69 -5.45 -10.55
N LYS A 106 9.42 -5.53 -11.66
CA LYS A 106 9.57 -6.80 -12.40
C LYS A 106 10.29 -7.91 -11.66
N SER A 107 11.23 -7.54 -10.78
CA SER A 107 12.02 -8.48 -9.98
C SER A 107 11.43 -8.75 -8.60
N LEU A 108 10.26 -8.17 -8.26
CA LEU A 108 9.66 -8.32 -6.94
C LEU A 108 9.16 -9.75 -6.78
N VAL A 109 9.76 -10.50 -5.85
CA VAL A 109 9.44 -11.91 -5.60
C VAL A 109 8.50 -12.08 -4.41
N GLN A 110 8.68 -11.27 -3.37
CA GLN A 110 8.00 -11.44 -2.09
C GLN A 110 7.57 -10.12 -1.45
N VAL A 111 6.37 -10.14 -0.88
CA VAL A 111 5.83 -9.05 -0.07
C VAL A 111 5.21 -9.63 1.19
N ASP A 112 5.75 -9.22 2.33
CA ASP A 112 5.20 -9.58 3.64
C ASP A 112 4.12 -8.56 4.01
N LEU A 113 2.88 -8.88 3.65
CA LEU A 113 1.69 -8.14 4.09
C LEU A 113 1.35 -8.55 5.53
N THR A 114 1.04 -7.57 6.38
CA THR A 114 0.78 -7.76 7.81
C THR A 114 -0.70 -7.54 8.15
N GLU A 115 -1.14 -8.01 9.31
CA GLU A 115 -2.50 -7.83 9.86
C GLU A 115 -2.98 -6.35 9.98
N GLY A 116 -2.10 -5.39 9.69
CA GLY A 116 -2.45 -3.98 9.57
C GLY A 116 -3.18 -3.65 8.27
N ILE A 117 -2.88 -4.36 7.18
CA ILE A 117 -3.30 -3.97 5.83
C ILE A 117 -4.82 -4.10 5.71
N ARG A 118 -5.48 -2.99 5.34
CA ARG A 118 -6.92 -2.89 5.10
C ARG A 118 -7.25 -2.71 3.63
N ILE A 119 -6.43 -1.94 2.90
CA ILE A 119 -6.71 -1.55 1.52
C ILE A 119 -5.50 -1.84 0.64
N ILE A 120 -5.74 -2.54 -0.48
CA ILE A 120 -4.79 -2.65 -1.58
C ILE A 120 -5.32 -1.82 -2.76
N GLY A 121 -4.58 -0.76 -3.09
CA GLY A 121 -4.93 0.27 -4.07
C GLY A 121 -5.00 -0.24 -5.51
N LYS A 122 -5.57 0.61 -6.38
CA LYS A 122 -5.74 0.30 -7.80
C LYS A 122 -4.36 0.01 -8.42
N GLU A 123 -4.24 -1.08 -9.17
CA GLU A 123 -2.99 -1.48 -9.83
C GLU A 123 -1.75 -1.58 -8.90
N ALA A 124 -1.94 -1.72 -7.58
CA ALA A 124 -0.85 -1.62 -6.59
C ALA A 124 0.36 -2.52 -6.88
N PHE A 125 0.15 -3.73 -7.40
CA PHE A 125 1.17 -4.70 -7.81
C PHE A 125 1.04 -5.07 -9.30
N ARG A 126 0.42 -4.23 -10.12
CA ARG A 126 0.23 -4.53 -11.55
C ARG A 126 1.56 -4.86 -12.21
N ASN A 127 1.63 -5.91 -13.02
CA ASN A 127 2.80 -6.35 -13.77
C ASN A 127 4.06 -6.61 -12.91
N CYS A 128 3.88 -7.29 -11.77
CA CYS A 128 4.98 -7.91 -11.00
C CYS A 128 5.06 -9.41 -11.32
N PRO A 129 5.60 -9.83 -12.48
CA PRO A 129 5.53 -11.21 -12.96
C PRO A 129 6.24 -12.24 -12.09
N ASP A 130 7.25 -11.82 -11.31
CA ASP A 130 8.04 -12.70 -10.44
C ASP A 130 7.44 -12.82 -9.02
N LEU A 131 6.39 -12.04 -8.72
CA LEU A 131 5.74 -12.04 -7.41
C LEU A 131 5.05 -13.38 -7.19
N SER A 132 5.60 -14.18 -6.27
CA SER A 132 5.16 -15.55 -6.02
C SER A 132 4.84 -15.81 -4.55
N MET A 133 5.44 -15.05 -3.64
CA MET A 133 5.25 -15.18 -2.19
C MET A 133 4.49 -13.97 -1.64
N VAL A 134 3.15 -14.03 -1.68
CA VAL A 134 2.26 -13.04 -1.07
C VAL A 134 1.28 -13.76 -0.17
N LYS A 135 1.32 -13.47 1.13
CA LYS A 135 0.31 -13.93 2.09
C LYS A 135 -0.64 -12.79 2.37
N LEU A 136 -1.87 -12.88 1.88
CA LEU A 136 -2.89 -11.88 2.15
C LEU A 136 -3.38 -12.04 3.61
N PRO A 137 -3.28 -11.00 4.45
CA PRO A 137 -3.78 -11.04 5.82
C PRO A 137 -5.32 -11.02 5.84
N PRO A 138 -5.95 -11.67 6.83
CA PRO A 138 -7.41 -11.68 6.99
C PRO A 138 -7.99 -10.29 7.29
N SER A 139 -7.15 -9.31 7.59
CA SER A 139 -7.53 -7.94 7.87
C SER A 139 -7.90 -7.11 6.64
N ILE A 140 -7.67 -7.60 5.41
CA ILE A 140 -7.97 -6.83 4.21
C ILE A 140 -9.49 -6.65 4.08
N GLU A 141 -9.91 -5.39 3.99
CA GLU A 141 -11.30 -4.97 3.83
C GLU A 141 -11.61 -4.69 2.35
N GLU A 142 -10.62 -4.24 1.56
CA GLU A 142 -10.84 -3.83 0.17
C GLU A 142 -9.65 -4.12 -0.76
N PHE A 143 -9.95 -4.69 -1.93
CA PHE A 143 -9.07 -4.76 -3.09
C PHE A 143 -9.63 -3.87 -4.19
N LYS A 144 -8.80 -2.96 -4.70
CA LYS A 144 -9.17 -2.11 -5.84
C LYS A 144 -8.87 -2.82 -7.17
N GLU A 145 -9.45 -2.27 -8.23
CA GLU A 145 -9.32 -2.73 -9.62
C GLU A 145 -7.86 -3.08 -9.99
N ALA A 146 -7.67 -4.25 -10.62
CA ALA A 146 -6.41 -4.69 -11.21
C ALA A 146 -5.19 -4.69 -10.25
N CYS A 147 -5.39 -4.71 -8.92
CA CYS A 147 -4.32 -4.58 -7.94
C CYS A 147 -3.21 -5.63 -8.04
N PHE A 148 -3.46 -6.80 -8.62
CA PHE A 148 -2.45 -7.83 -8.91
C PHE A 148 -2.36 -8.22 -10.39
N GLN A 149 -3.00 -7.49 -11.31
CA GLN A 149 -3.03 -7.84 -12.74
C GLN A 149 -1.61 -8.12 -13.27
N GLY A 150 -1.39 -9.24 -13.95
CA GLY A 150 -0.07 -9.60 -14.49
C GLY A 150 0.92 -10.20 -13.47
N CYS A 151 0.51 -10.47 -12.22
CA CYS A 151 1.33 -11.19 -11.23
C CYS A 151 1.36 -12.71 -11.48
N VAL A 152 1.79 -13.13 -12.67
CA VAL A 152 1.63 -14.50 -13.18
C VAL A 152 2.28 -15.61 -12.34
N SER A 153 3.22 -15.29 -11.45
CA SER A 153 3.92 -16.28 -10.61
C SER A 153 3.27 -16.59 -9.26
N ILE A 154 2.17 -15.95 -8.89
CA ILE A 154 1.42 -16.29 -7.66
C ILE A 154 0.84 -17.71 -7.81
N GLU A 155 1.25 -18.63 -6.95
CA GLU A 155 0.80 -20.04 -6.99
C GLU A 155 -0.43 -20.30 -6.11
N GLU A 156 -0.53 -19.60 -4.99
CA GLU A 156 -1.58 -19.77 -3.99
C GLU A 156 -2.10 -18.41 -3.53
N LEU A 157 -3.42 -18.27 -3.45
CA LEU A 157 -4.08 -17.09 -2.90
C LEU A 157 -5.00 -17.51 -1.76
N VAL A 158 -4.67 -17.10 -0.53
CA VAL A 158 -5.52 -17.32 0.64
C VAL A 158 -6.33 -16.06 0.88
N LEU A 159 -7.66 -16.16 0.81
CA LEU A 159 -8.57 -15.04 1.03
C LEU A 159 -9.05 -15.00 2.48
N PRO A 160 -9.25 -13.81 3.06
CA PRO A 160 -9.87 -13.66 4.38
C PRO A 160 -11.26 -14.31 4.49
N PRO A 161 -11.64 -14.86 5.67
CA PRO A 161 -12.99 -15.35 5.93
C PRO A 161 -14.06 -14.24 5.91
N LEU A 162 -13.65 -13.00 6.19
CA LEU A 162 -14.55 -11.84 6.29
C LEU A 162 -14.91 -11.18 4.96
N ILE A 163 -14.42 -11.69 3.82
CA ILE A 163 -14.95 -11.31 2.51
C ILE A 163 -16.32 -12.00 2.35
N THR A 164 -17.32 -11.52 3.08
CA THR A 164 -18.70 -12.04 3.09
C THR A 164 -19.43 -11.78 1.78
N GLU A 165 -18.98 -10.78 1.02
CA GLU A 165 -19.34 -10.56 -0.37
C GLU A 165 -18.03 -10.33 -1.10
N ILE A 166 -17.70 -11.20 -2.05
CA ILE A 166 -16.66 -10.90 -3.02
C ILE A 166 -17.25 -9.80 -3.90
N PRO A 167 -16.81 -8.52 -3.82
CA PRO A 167 -17.39 -7.48 -4.67
C PRO A 167 -17.24 -7.88 -6.14
N ASP A 168 -18.16 -7.51 -7.03
CA ASP A 168 -18.03 -7.83 -8.47
C ASP A 168 -16.68 -7.36 -9.03
N ALA A 169 -16.17 -6.23 -8.51
CA ALA A 169 -14.82 -5.74 -8.79
C ALA A 169 -13.73 -6.77 -8.44
N PHE A 170 -13.88 -7.53 -7.36
CA PHE A 170 -12.96 -8.63 -6.99
C PHE A 170 -13.14 -9.88 -7.86
N LEU A 171 -14.35 -10.20 -8.35
CA LEU A 171 -14.54 -11.29 -9.34
C LEU A 171 -13.96 -10.93 -10.71
N GLU A 172 -14.18 -9.70 -11.19
CA GLU A 172 -13.49 -9.17 -12.37
C GLU A 172 -11.97 -9.13 -12.13
N THR A 173 -11.54 -8.75 -10.92
CA THR A 173 -10.14 -8.84 -10.55
C THR A 173 -9.69 -10.30 -10.60
N ILE A 174 -10.37 -11.33 -10.06
CA ILE A 174 -9.89 -12.74 -10.12
C ILE A 174 -9.73 -13.22 -11.57
N THR A 175 -10.68 -12.86 -12.44
CA THR A 175 -10.61 -13.23 -13.86
C THR A 175 -9.52 -12.47 -14.63
N THR A 176 -8.99 -11.38 -14.08
CA THR A 176 -7.88 -10.57 -14.63
C THR A 176 -6.59 -10.66 -13.81
N PHE A 177 -6.65 -11.27 -12.62
CA PHE A 177 -5.66 -11.28 -11.53
C PHE A 177 -4.32 -11.79 -12.05
N LEU A 178 -4.38 -12.71 -13.01
CA LEU A 178 -3.23 -13.39 -13.59
C LEU A 178 -3.30 -13.42 -15.12
N ARG A 179 -4.22 -12.63 -15.70
CA ARG A 179 -4.18 -12.41 -17.13
C ARG A 179 -3.00 -11.48 -17.44
N PRO A 180 -2.22 -11.80 -18.48
CA PRO A 180 -1.25 -10.87 -19.01
C PRO A 180 -1.89 -9.52 -19.34
N SER A 181 -1.28 -8.40 -18.95
CA SER A 181 -1.84 -7.07 -19.26
C SER A 181 -1.69 -6.67 -20.73
N SER A 182 -0.89 -7.41 -21.52
CA SER A 182 -0.66 -7.21 -22.95
C SER A 182 -0.14 -8.49 -23.62
N GLU A 183 -0.22 -8.57 -24.95
CA GLU A 183 0.28 -9.69 -25.78
C GLU A 183 1.78 -10.01 -25.58
N SER A 184 2.55 -9.12 -24.95
CA SER A 184 3.99 -9.27 -24.68
C SER A 184 4.32 -10.24 -23.54
N TYR A 185 3.37 -10.49 -22.64
CA TYR A 185 3.54 -11.39 -21.50
C TYR A 185 2.85 -12.73 -21.83
N HIS A 186 3.50 -13.59 -22.61
CA HIS A 186 2.94 -14.89 -23.02
C HIS A 186 2.86 -15.95 -21.91
N GLN A 187 3.13 -15.60 -20.66
CA GLN A 187 3.19 -16.56 -19.56
C GLN A 187 1.81 -16.76 -18.95
N ALA A 188 1.33 -17.99 -18.95
CA ALA A 188 0.10 -18.37 -18.28
C ALA A 188 0.27 -18.23 -16.76
N SER A 189 -0.82 -17.82 -16.10
CA SER A 189 -1.00 -17.87 -14.65
C SER A 189 -0.48 -19.18 -14.04
N LYS A 190 0.32 -19.09 -12.97
CA LYS A 190 0.75 -20.25 -12.15
C LYS A 190 -0.21 -20.61 -11.01
N LEU A 191 -1.31 -19.88 -10.82
CA LEU A 191 -2.22 -20.10 -9.70
C LEU A 191 -2.88 -21.47 -9.78
N ARG A 192 -2.71 -22.24 -8.71
CA ARG A 192 -3.23 -23.62 -8.60
C ARG A 192 -4.38 -23.71 -7.60
N SER A 193 -4.46 -22.78 -6.65
CA SER A 193 -5.48 -22.79 -5.60
C SER A 193 -5.87 -21.38 -5.15
N ILE A 194 -7.18 -21.20 -4.95
CA ILE A 194 -7.74 -20.09 -4.17
C ILE A 194 -8.47 -20.73 -3.01
N THR A 195 -8.10 -20.39 -1.79
CA THR A 195 -8.72 -20.92 -0.56
C THR A 195 -9.24 -19.77 0.28
N ILE A 196 -10.41 -19.95 0.88
CA ILE A 196 -10.93 -19.04 1.91
C ILE A 196 -10.42 -19.58 3.24
N GLY A 197 -9.67 -18.75 3.98
CA GLY A 197 -9.15 -19.05 5.32
C GLY A 197 -10.19 -18.94 6.42
#